data_AF-A0A958LZD4-F1
#
_entry.id   AF-A0A958LZD4-F1
#
_cell.length_a   1.000
_cell.length_b   1.000
_cell.length_c   1.000
_cell.angle_alpha   90.00
_cell.angle_beta   90.00
_cell.angle_gamma   90.00
#
_symmetry.space_group_name_H-M   'P 1'
#
loop_
_entity.id
_entity.type
_entity.pdbx_description
1 polymer ?
#
loop_
_entity_poly.entity_id
_entity_poly.type
_entity_poly.pdbx_seq_one_letter_code
_entity_poly.pdbx_strand_id
1 'polypeptide(L)'
;MDLKLNINLILLNLLAPLCMWGFSLNNIDAYKEQVINQKLFADPQWLKLGHYHQSSEGHYLSKIQGNFFISPDGNTNPLSELIVTIETFINNPMSQCKYPARFKWLKQKLQIDQESYHCSELASWKKKLGAKEIYIVFAAGDLNNPGSSFGHTFIRLHNPNSSSELLDYGVNFAAYTENDSGALYALKGLFGFYKGSYSMLPYHQKIREYTNLEGRDLWEYKLDLSPDEVDFIIDHLLELDGSYSYYYFSDENCSYQILELLNIVRP
;
A
#
# COMPACT_ATOMS: atom_id res chain seq x y z
N MET A 1 -25.66 -6.63 -88.99
CA MET A 1 -26.39 -7.41 -87.96
C MET A 1 -25.45 -8.55 -87.51
N ASP A 2 -24.28 -8.29 -86.93
CA ASP A 2 -23.97 -7.57 -85.66
C ASP A 2 -24.79 -8.08 -84.48
N LEU A 3 -24.26 -8.38 -83.29
CA LEU A 3 -22.91 -8.72 -82.79
C LEU A 3 -23.11 -9.02 -81.28
N LYS A 4 -22.33 -9.95 -80.73
CA LYS A 4 -21.80 -10.01 -79.33
C LYS A 4 -22.71 -10.27 -78.10
N LEU A 5 -22.36 -11.37 -77.42
CA LEU A 5 -21.81 -11.46 -76.04
C LEU A 5 -22.25 -10.39 -75.02
N ASN A 6 -22.79 -10.85 -73.89
CA ASN A 6 -22.68 -10.10 -72.63
C ASN A 6 -22.35 -11.03 -71.46
N ILE A 7 -21.10 -10.95 -71.03
CA ILE A 7 -20.58 -11.40 -69.74
C ILE A 7 -20.90 -10.27 -68.77
N ASN A 8 -21.53 -10.54 -67.62
CA ASN A 8 -21.41 -9.64 -66.48
C ASN A 8 -21.21 -10.43 -65.18
N LEU A 9 -20.13 -10.02 -64.51
CA LEU A 9 -19.52 -10.56 -63.31
C LEU A 9 -20.49 -10.69 -62.14
N ILE A 10 -20.47 -11.84 -61.48
CA ILE A 10 -20.88 -12.00 -60.09
C ILE A 10 -19.75 -11.40 -59.24
N LEU A 11 -19.91 -10.14 -58.83
CA LEU A 11 -19.05 -9.51 -57.82
C LEU A 11 -19.57 -9.90 -56.43
N LEU A 12 -18.78 -10.76 -55.79
CA LEU A 12 -18.94 -11.26 -54.43
C LEU A 12 -18.91 -10.08 -53.43
N ASN A 13 -20.04 -9.79 -52.79
CA ASN A 13 -20.09 -8.87 -51.64
C ASN A 13 -19.42 -9.53 -50.43
N LEU A 14 -18.10 -9.35 -50.31
CA LEU A 14 -17.36 -9.55 -49.06
C LEU A 14 -17.62 -8.34 -48.15
N LEU A 15 -18.78 -8.32 -47.50
CA LEU A 15 -18.99 -7.56 -46.27
C LEU A 15 -18.21 -8.28 -45.15
N ALA A 16 -16.92 -7.97 -45.04
CA ALA A 16 -16.21 -8.24 -43.81
C ALA A 16 -16.81 -7.34 -42.72
N PRO A 17 -17.25 -7.87 -41.57
CA PRO A 17 -17.52 -7.03 -40.42
C PRO A 17 -16.17 -6.48 -39.99
N LEU A 18 -15.97 -5.17 -40.20
CA LEU A 18 -14.97 -4.40 -39.47
C LEU A 18 -15.27 -4.63 -37.99
N CYS A 19 -14.52 -5.56 -37.40
CA CYS A 19 -14.50 -5.83 -35.99
C CYS A 19 -14.06 -4.50 -35.35
N MET A 20 -15.02 -3.75 -34.80
CA MET A 20 -14.75 -2.58 -34.00
C MET A 20 -14.11 -3.06 -32.69
N TRP A 21 -12.79 -3.19 -32.70
CA TRP A 21 -11.99 -3.25 -31.48
C TRP A 21 -11.90 -1.82 -30.91
N GLY A 22 -13.03 -1.29 -30.45
CA GLY A 22 -13.18 0.09 -29.98
C GLY A 22 -13.58 0.22 -28.51
N PHE A 23 -13.27 -0.76 -27.66
CA PHE A 23 -13.84 -0.84 -26.31
C PHE A 23 -12.89 -0.59 -25.12
N SER A 24 -11.63 -0.16 -25.34
CA SER A 24 -10.69 0.06 -24.21
C SER A 24 -10.22 1.52 -24.03
N LEU A 25 -9.99 2.27 -25.11
CA LEU A 25 -9.38 3.61 -25.00
C LEU A 25 -10.33 4.68 -24.43
N ASN A 26 -11.63 4.62 -24.74
CA ASN A 26 -12.59 5.66 -24.34
C ASN A 26 -12.80 5.75 -22.81
N ASN A 27 -12.54 4.68 -22.07
CA ASN A 27 -12.78 4.68 -20.61
C ASN A 27 -11.61 5.31 -19.84
N ILE A 28 -10.37 5.12 -20.29
CA ILE A 28 -9.18 5.67 -19.60
C ILE A 28 -9.20 7.19 -19.62
N ASP A 29 -9.46 7.80 -20.77
CA ASP A 29 -9.47 9.25 -20.90
C ASP A 29 -10.58 9.90 -20.07
N ALA A 30 -11.77 9.27 -20.00
CA ALA A 30 -12.85 9.71 -19.13
C ALA A 30 -12.45 9.71 -17.64
N TYR A 31 -11.77 8.65 -17.17
CA TYR A 31 -11.27 8.62 -15.79
C TYR A 31 -10.19 9.68 -15.53
N LYS A 32 -9.29 9.92 -16.49
CA LYS A 32 -8.27 10.98 -16.38
C LYS A 32 -8.92 12.37 -16.26
N GLU A 33 -9.92 12.67 -17.09
CA GLU A 33 -10.67 13.92 -16.99
C GLU A 33 -11.34 14.06 -15.63
N GLN A 34 -11.95 12.99 -15.11
CA GLN A 34 -12.56 13.00 -13.77
C GLN A 34 -11.52 13.27 -12.67
N VAL A 35 -10.36 12.61 -12.73
CA VAL A 35 -9.24 12.83 -11.79
C VAL A 35 -8.81 14.29 -11.75
N ILE A 36 -8.68 14.93 -12.91
CA ILE A 36 -8.25 16.33 -13.03
C ILE A 36 -9.36 17.26 -12.51
N ASN A 37 -10.60 17.07 -12.98
CA ASN A 37 -11.73 17.95 -12.65
C ASN A 37 -12.07 17.91 -11.15
N GLN A 38 -12.02 16.73 -10.53
CA GLN A 38 -12.29 16.55 -9.11
C GLN A 38 -11.05 16.72 -8.23
N LYS A 39 -9.88 16.95 -8.85
CA LYS A 39 -8.57 17.05 -8.17
C LYS A 39 -8.27 15.87 -7.24
N LEU A 40 -8.61 14.66 -7.68
CA LEU A 40 -8.44 13.44 -6.88
C LEU A 40 -6.98 13.15 -6.52
N PHE A 41 -6.03 13.68 -7.30
CA PHE A 41 -4.60 13.61 -6.99
C PHE A 41 -4.20 14.39 -5.72
N ALA A 42 -5.06 15.26 -5.21
CA ALA A 42 -4.89 15.99 -3.95
C ALA A 42 -5.90 15.54 -2.88
N ASP A 43 -6.63 14.45 -3.10
CA ASP A 43 -7.51 13.87 -2.09
C ASP A 43 -6.67 13.43 -0.87
N PRO A 44 -7.07 13.79 0.37
CA PRO A 44 -6.26 13.47 1.55
C PRO A 44 -5.94 11.99 1.69
N GLN A 45 -6.89 11.11 1.36
CA GLN A 45 -6.69 9.67 1.46
C GLN A 45 -5.72 9.15 0.38
N TRP A 46 -5.78 9.70 -0.83
CA TRP A 46 -4.80 9.40 -1.89
C TRP A 46 -3.39 9.83 -1.48
N LEU A 47 -3.28 11.04 -0.91
CA LEU A 47 -1.99 11.55 -0.44
C LEU A 47 -1.41 10.68 0.67
N LYS A 48 -2.24 10.19 1.60
CA LYS A 48 -1.82 9.24 2.65
C LYS A 48 -1.47 7.86 2.10
N LEU A 49 -2.22 7.33 1.13
CA LEU A 49 -1.87 6.08 0.44
C LEU A 49 -0.52 6.16 -0.28
N GLY A 50 -0.10 7.34 -0.73
CA GLY A 50 1.22 7.53 -1.35
C GLY A 50 2.31 8.01 -0.39
N HIS A 51 2.01 8.19 0.91
CA HIS A 51 2.91 8.75 1.92
C HIS A 51 3.48 10.11 1.50
N TYR A 52 2.65 10.96 0.88
CA TYR A 52 3.07 12.28 0.42
C TYR A 52 2.98 13.32 1.53
N HIS A 53 4.02 14.13 1.62
CA HIS A 53 4.07 15.34 2.42
C HIS A 53 4.28 16.56 1.51
N GLN A 54 3.74 17.70 1.91
CA GLN A 54 4.03 18.96 1.22
C GLN A 54 5.33 19.55 1.75
N SER A 55 6.23 19.93 0.84
CA SER A 55 7.39 20.76 1.17
C SER A 55 6.95 22.19 1.52
N SER A 56 7.87 22.98 2.06
CA SER A 56 7.66 24.43 2.28
C SER A 56 7.31 25.19 1.00
N GLU A 57 7.67 24.66 -0.16
CA GLU A 57 7.39 25.22 -1.49
C GLU A 57 6.04 24.73 -2.05
N GLY A 58 5.33 23.87 -1.31
CA GLY A 58 4.04 23.31 -1.71
C GLY A 58 4.12 22.11 -2.65
N HIS A 59 5.32 21.56 -2.89
CA HIS A 59 5.51 20.38 -3.72
C HIS A 59 5.25 19.10 -2.90
N TYR A 60 4.67 18.08 -3.54
CA TYR A 60 4.50 16.78 -2.88
C TYR A 60 5.78 15.96 -2.96
N LEU A 61 6.11 15.29 -1.86
CA LEU A 61 7.23 14.36 -1.76
C LEU A 61 6.84 13.18 -0.88
N SER A 62 7.08 11.98 -1.37
CA SER A 62 7.07 10.76 -0.58
C SER A 62 8.48 10.27 -0.34
N LYS A 63 8.73 9.85 0.90
CA LYS A 63 10.01 9.29 1.33
C LYS A 63 10.09 7.77 1.16
N ILE A 64 9.01 7.15 0.71
CA ILE A 64 9.00 5.72 0.37
C ILE A 64 9.86 5.50 -0.88
N GLN A 65 10.63 4.41 -0.86
CA GLN A 65 11.57 3.99 -1.89
C GLN A 65 11.36 2.50 -2.18
N GLY A 66 11.97 2.00 -3.26
CA GLY A 66 11.81 0.62 -3.72
C GLY A 66 10.62 0.45 -4.65
N ASN A 67 9.96 -0.70 -4.62
CA ASN A 67 8.96 -1.10 -5.63
C ASN A 67 7.52 -0.66 -5.30
N PHE A 68 7.37 0.53 -4.72
CA PHE A 68 6.09 1.06 -4.23
C PHE A 68 5.32 1.87 -5.27
N PHE A 69 6.00 2.79 -5.96
CA PHE A 69 5.38 3.63 -6.99
C PHE A 69 5.26 2.88 -8.31
N ILE A 70 4.16 3.11 -9.02
CA ILE A 70 3.92 2.56 -10.36
C ILE A 70 4.50 3.52 -11.40
N SER A 71 4.31 4.83 -11.19
CA SER A 71 4.87 5.87 -12.04
C SER A 71 6.35 6.13 -11.73
N PRO A 72 7.21 6.36 -12.75
CA PRO A 72 8.61 6.69 -12.55
C PRO A 72 8.88 7.95 -11.70
N ASP A 73 7.99 8.95 -11.76
CA ASP A 73 8.03 10.16 -10.93
C ASP A 73 6.96 10.13 -9.82
N GLY A 74 6.42 8.94 -9.54
CA GLY A 74 5.32 8.77 -8.60
C GLY A 74 5.64 9.29 -7.21
N ASN A 75 6.90 9.21 -6.75
CA ASN A 75 7.29 9.70 -5.43
C ASN A 75 7.21 11.23 -5.25
N THR A 76 7.13 12.01 -6.33
CA THR A 76 7.02 13.48 -6.26
C THR A 76 5.79 14.02 -6.98
N ASN A 77 5.07 13.16 -7.70
CA ASN A 77 3.96 13.55 -8.55
C ASN A 77 2.72 12.66 -8.29
N PRO A 78 1.87 13.01 -7.31
CA PRO A 78 0.68 12.21 -6.99
C PRO A 78 -0.33 12.16 -8.13
N LEU A 79 -0.33 13.13 -9.05
CA LEU A 79 -1.17 13.10 -10.25
C LEU A 79 -0.67 12.05 -11.24
N SER A 80 0.64 12.04 -11.51
CA SER A 80 1.27 11.04 -12.38
C SER A 80 1.07 9.63 -11.83
N GLU A 81 1.33 9.42 -10.53
CA GLU A 81 1.08 8.13 -9.88
C GLU A 81 -0.37 7.68 -10.04
N LEU A 82 -1.33 8.58 -9.84
CA LEU A 82 -2.76 8.26 -9.94
C LEU A 82 -3.16 7.86 -11.36
N ILE A 83 -2.72 8.63 -12.36
CA ILE A 83 -3.02 8.36 -13.77
C ILE A 83 -2.42 7.01 -14.19
N VAL A 84 -1.14 6.77 -13.89
CA VAL A 84 -0.46 5.52 -14.26
C VAL A 84 -1.06 4.32 -13.50
N THR A 85 -1.51 4.52 -12.26
CA THR A 85 -2.25 3.48 -11.50
C THR A 85 -3.53 3.07 -12.25
N ILE A 86 -4.33 4.03 -12.70
CA ILE A 86 -5.57 3.77 -13.45
C ILE A 86 -5.27 3.03 -14.76
N GLU A 87 -4.29 3.50 -15.53
CA GLU A 87 -3.86 2.86 -16.77
C GLU A 87 -3.40 1.42 -16.53
N THR A 88 -2.62 1.20 -15.46
CA THR A 88 -2.07 -0.12 -15.10
C THR A 88 -3.18 -1.09 -14.72
N PHE A 89 -4.15 -0.66 -13.91
CA PHE A 89 -5.28 -1.50 -13.52
C PHE A 89 -6.15 -1.88 -14.71
N ILE A 90 -6.42 -0.94 -15.62
CA ILE A 90 -7.26 -1.17 -16.81
C ILE A 90 -6.55 -2.10 -17.81
N ASN A 91 -5.27 -1.84 -18.09
CA ASN A 91 -4.52 -2.62 -19.07
C ASN A 91 -4.09 -4.00 -18.55
N ASN A 92 -3.91 -4.14 -17.24
CA ASN A 92 -3.53 -5.39 -16.58
C ASN A 92 -4.32 -5.57 -15.27
N PRO A 93 -5.55 -6.11 -15.31
CA PRO A 93 -6.39 -6.29 -14.12
C PRO A 93 -5.73 -7.06 -12.97
N MET A 94 -4.78 -7.97 -13.26
CA MET A 94 -4.06 -8.72 -12.23
C MET A 94 -3.22 -7.83 -11.31
N SER A 95 -2.78 -6.66 -11.79
CA SER A 95 -2.01 -5.69 -11.00
C SER A 95 -2.78 -5.13 -9.79
N GLN A 96 -4.12 -5.23 -9.80
CA GLN A 96 -4.97 -4.90 -8.65
C GLN A 96 -4.61 -5.72 -7.40
N CYS A 97 -4.07 -6.94 -7.56
CA CYS A 97 -3.66 -7.78 -6.44
C CYS A 97 -2.39 -7.30 -5.72
N LYS A 98 -1.55 -6.50 -6.39
CA LYS A 98 -0.39 -5.86 -5.78
C LYS A 98 -0.77 -4.57 -5.05
N TYR A 99 -1.83 -3.91 -5.51
CA TYR A 99 -2.30 -2.63 -4.99
C TYR A 99 -3.78 -2.65 -4.57
N PRO A 100 -4.18 -3.53 -3.64
CA PRO A 100 -5.58 -3.73 -3.27
C PRO A 100 -6.21 -2.51 -2.59
N ALA A 101 -5.46 -1.74 -1.79
CA ALA A 101 -6.00 -0.55 -1.12
C ALA A 101 -6.25 0.58 -2.12
N ARG A 102 -5.28 0.83 -3.02
CA ARG A 102 -5.44 1.80 -4.12
C ARG A 102 -6.59 1.42 -5.05
N PHE A 103 -6.74 0.13 -5.37
CA PHE A 103 -7.85 -0.34 -6.20
C PHE A 103 -9.21 -0.12 -5.53
N LYS A 104 -9.34 -0.45 -4.24
CA LYS A 104 -10.55 -0.19 -3.46
C LYS A 104 -10.90 1.30 -3.44
N TRP A 105 -9.91 2.15 -3.18
CA TRP A 105 -10.08 3.60 -3.18
C TRP A 105 -10.55 4.13 -4.54
N LEU A 106 -9.93 3.68 -5.64
CA LEU A 106 -10.34 4.05 -7.00
C LEU A 106 -11.76 3.61 -7.32
N LYS A 107 -12.14 2.38 -6.93
CA LYS A 107 -13.50 1.89 -7.15
C LYS A 107 -14.53 2.74 -6.42
N GLN A 108 -14.21 3.21 -5.22
CA GLN A 108 -15.08 4.13 -4.46
C GLN A 108 -15.18 5.52 -5.09
N LYS A 109 -14.06 6.10 -5.56
CA LYS A 109 -14.01 7.49 -6.04
C LYS A 109 -14.45 7.66 -7.49
N LEU A 110 -14.08 6.71 -8.35
CA LEU A 110 -14.30 6.77 -9.80
C LEU A 110 -15.40 5.84 -10.30
N GLN A 111 -15.92 4.94 -9.46
CA GLN A 111 -16.92 3.93 -9.85
C GLN A 111 -16.47 3.15 -11.10
N ILE A 112 -15.18 2.77 -11.14
CA ILE A 112 -14.59 2.11 -12.30
C ILE A 112 -15.42 0.87 -12.65
N ASP A 113 -15.97 0.83 -13.88
CA ASP A 113 -16.80 -0.25 -14.41
C ASP A 113 -15.99 -1.51 -14.81
N GLN A 114 -14.78 -1.62 -14.27
CA GLN A 114 -13.90 -2.73 -14.52
C GLN A 114 -14.20 -3.83 -13.50
N GLU A 115 -14.40 -5.05 -14.00
CA GLU A 115 -14.53 -6.21 -13.14
C GLU A 115 -13.28 -6.35 -12.25
N SER A 116 -13.52 -6.53 -10.96
CA SER A 116 -12.45 -6.74 -9.98
C SER A 116 -11.79 -8.08 -10.25
N TYR A 117 -10.48 -8.09 -10.47
CA TYR A 117 -9.74 -9.33 -10.65
C TYR A 117 -9.80 -10.16 -9.38
N HIS A 118 -10.05 -11.46 -9.50
CA HIS A 118 -10.16 -12.35 -8.35
C HIS A 118 -8.77 -12.75 -7.82
N CYS A 119 -8.28 -12.02 -6.82
CA CYS A 119 -7.01 -12.31 -6.15
C CYS A 119 -7.16 -13.46 -5.13
N SER A 120 -7.19 -14.71 -5.61
CA SER A 120 -7.46 -15.91 -4.79
C SER A 120 -6.44 -16.12 -3.66
N GLU A 121 -5.15 -15.88 -3.92
CA GLU A 121 -4.07 -15.99 -2.93
C GLU A 121 -4.23 -14.95 -1.82
N LEU A 122 -4.46 -13.68 -2.20
CA LEU A 122 -4.72 -12.58 -1.28
C LEU A 122 -5.95 -12.87 -0.40
N ALA A 123 -7.06 -13.28 -1.03
CA ALA A 123 -8.29 -13.61 -0.32
C ALA A 123 -8.07 -14.77 0.66
N SER A 124 -7.33 -15.80 0.25
CA SER A 124 -6.98 -16.95 1.10
C SER A 124 -6.08 -16.55 2.26
N TRP A 125 -5.09 -15.69 2.03
CA TRP A 125 -4.19 -15.19 3.06
C TRP A 125 -4.92 -14.33 4.08
N LYS A 126 -5.74 -13.37 3.64
CA LYS A 126 -6.57 -12.53 4.54
C LYS A 126 -7.57 -13.36 5.34
N LYS A 127 -8.15 -14.40 4.74
CA LYS A 127 -9.06 -15.32 5.44
C LYS A 127 -8.35 -16.08 6.56
N LYS A 128 -7.10 -16.52 6.35
CA LYS A 128 -6.29 -17.19 7.39
C LYS A 128 -5.89 -16.22 8.49
N LEU A 129 -5.48 -15.00 8.13
CA LEU A 129 -5.15 -13.94 9.07
C LEU A 129 -6.37 -13.62 9.94
N GLY A 130 -7.54 -13.43 9.32
CA GLY A 130 -8.82 -13.25 10.02
C GLY A 130 -8.88 -12.00 10.91
N ALA A 131 -7.94 -11.08 10.77
CA ALA A 131 -7.83 -9.90 11.61
C ALA A 131 -9.01 -8.94 11.39
N LYS A 132 -9.61 -8.50 12.49
CA LYS A 132 -10.74 -7.57 12.51
C LYS A 132 -10.58 -6.44 13.52
N GLU A 133 -9.54 -6.51 14.34
CA GLU A 133 -9.23 -5.49 15.34
C GLU A 133 -7.73 -5.17 15.28
N ILE A 134 -7.38 -3.92 15.57
CA ILE A 134 -6.00 -3.47 15.70
C ILE A 134 -5.79 -2.93 17.11
N TYR A 135 -4.70 -3.37 17.73
CA TYR A 135 -4.21 -2.82 18.99
C TYR A 135 -2.92 -2.07 18.71
N ILE A 136 -2.77 -0.87 19.26
CA ILE A 136 -1.46 -0.23 19.34
C ILE A 136 -0.73 -0.79 20.56
N VAL A 137 0.52 -1.20 20.36
CA VAL A 137 1.36 -1.82 21.38
C VAL A 137 2.60 -0.96 21.59
N PHE A 138 2.88 -0.62 22.84
CA PHE A 138 4.09 0.10 23.24
C PHE A 138 4.94 -0.76 24.17
N ALA A 139 6.17 -1.02 23.76
CA ALA A 139 7.19 -1.62 24.62
C ALA A 139 7.98 -0.53 25.34
N ALA A 140 7.95 -0.53 26.68
CA ALA A 140 8.64 0.46 27.52
C ALA A 140 10.15 0.50 27.23
N GLY A 141 10.83 1.64 27.39
CA GLY A 141 12.26 1.72 27.03
C GLY A 141 13.18 0.82 27.85
N ASP A 142 14.26 0.32 27.23
CA ASP A 142 15.35 -0.37 27.92
C ASP A 142 16.57 0.56 28.06
N LEU A 143 16.91 0.93 29.30
CA LEU A 143 18.04 1.80 29.60
C LEU A 143 19.39 1.10 29.44
N ASN A 144 19.42 -0.23 29.38
CA ASN A 144 20.64 -1.00 29.16
C ASN A 144 21.00 -1.10 27.67
N ASN A 145 20.06 -0.79 26.77
CA ASN A 145 20.26 -0.82 25.33
C ASN A 145 19.90 0.54 24.69
N PRO A 146 20.90 1.34 24.27
CA PRO A 146 20.70 2.67 23.68
C PRO A 146 19.74 2.70 22.48
N GLY A 147 19.64 1.62 21.70
CA GLY A 147 18.73 1.52 20.56
C GLY A 147 17.25 1.35 20.95
N SER A 148 17.01 0.91 22.18
CA SER A 148 15.68 0.60 22.72
C SER A 148 15.27 1.56 23.84
N SER A 149 16.11 2.55 24.19
CA SER A 149 15.87 3.43 25.34
C SER A 149 14.65 4.33 25.23
N PHE A 150 14.18 4.60 24.01
CA PHE A 150 12.97 5.41 23.76
C PHE A 150 11.68 4.56 23.67
N GLY A 151 11.78 3.25 23.83
CA GLY A 151 10.66 2.34 23.63
C GLY A 151 10.47 1.94 22.17
N HIS A 152 9.43 1.15 21.90
CA HIS A 152 9.06 0.75 20.55
C HIS A 152 7.55 0.70 20.40
N THR A 153 7.03 1.34 19.35
CA THR A 153 5.61 1.32 19.01
C THR A 153 5.40 0.41 17.79
N PHE A 154 4.43 -0.48 17.89
CA PHE A 154 4.00 -1.35 16.80
C PHE A 154 2.51 -1.64 16.94
N ILE A 155 1.90 -2.33 15.97
CA ILE A 155 0.50 -2.72 16.06
C ILE A 155 0.35 -4.24 16.11
N ARG A 156 -0.70 -4.72 16.78
CA ARG A 156 -1.13 -6.11 16.77
C ARG A 156 -2.43 -6.25 15.98
N LEU A 157 -2.43 -7.15 15.01
CA LEU A 157 -3.59 -7.54 14.22
C LEU A 157 -4.28 -8.71 14.91
N HIS A 158 -5.46 -8.46 15.47
CA HIS A 158 -6.19 -9.46 16.25
C HIS A 158 -7.33 -10.08 15.45
N ASN A 159 -7.40 -11.41 15.48
CA ASN A 159 -8.52 -12.19 14.99
C ASN A 159 -9.46 -12.55 16.15
N PRO A 160 -10.68 -11.98 16.22
CA PRO A 160 -11.63 -12.26 17.32
C PRO A 160 -12.07 -13.72 17.45
N ASN A 161 -11.86 -14.52 16.40
CA ASN A 161 -12.15 -15.96 16.42
C ASN A 161 -10.93 -16.81 16.81
N SER A 162 -9.78 -16.19 17.09
CA SER A 162 -8.58 -16.89 17.55
C SER A 162 -8.76 -17.40 18.97
N SER A 163 -8.26 -18.60 19.25
CA SER A 163 -8.28 -19.20 20.59
C SER A 163 -7.19 -18.62 21.52
N SER A 164 -6.26 -17.82 21.00
CA SER A 164 -5.17 -17.22 21.78
C SER A 164 -4.60 -15.98 21.09
N GLU A 165 -4.32 -14.95 21.88
CA GLU A 165 -3.62 -13.73 21.44
C GLU A 165 -2.19 -14.01 20.94
N LEU A 166 -1.55 -15.09 21.42
CA LEU A 166 -0.19 -15.46 20.99
C LEU A 166 -0.09 -15.86 19.51
N LEU A 167 -1.24 -16.19 18.91
CA LEU A 167 -1.38 -16.55 17.49
C LEU A 167 -1.66 -15.34 16.60
N ASP A 168 -1.86 -14.16 17.17
CA ASP A 168 -1.99 -12.92 16.41
C ASP A 168 -0.68 -12.55 15.72
N TYR A 169 -0.73 -11.52 14.88
CA TYR A 169 0.44 -10.99 14.18
C TYR A 169 0.75 -9.57 14.68
N GLY A 170 2.02 -9.32 14.99
CA GLY A 170 2.56 -7.99 15.19
C GLY A 170 3.07 -7.40 13.88
N VAL A 171 2.74 -6.14 13.61
CA VAL A 171 3.29 -5.35 12.51
C VAL A 171 4.11 -4.22 13.10
N ASN A 172 5.40 -4.21 12.80
CA ASN A 172 6.32 -3.19 13.25
C ASN A 172 7.06 -2.55 12.08
N PHE A 173 7.56 -1.33 12.30
CA PHE A 173 8.49 -0.67 11.39
C PHE A 173 9.85 -0.58 12.07
N ALA A 174 10.88 -1.18 11.48
CA ALA A 174 12.20 -1.28 12.10
C ALA A 174 13.32 -1.07 11.08
N ALA A 175 14.43 -0.52 11.56
CA ALA A 175 15.67 -0.37 10.80
C ALA A 175 16.30 -1.74 10.54
N TYR A 176 16.76 -1.96 9.30
CA TYR A 176 17.68 -3.05 8.98
C TYR A 176 19.11 -2.63 9.31
N THR A 177 19.69 -3.23 10.34
CA THR A 177 20.91 -2.72 10.99
C THR A 177 22.16 -3.54 10.71
N GLU A 178 22.05 -4.56 9.85
CA GLU A 178 23.12 -5.53 9.59
C GLU A 178 23.79 -6.00 10.92
N ASN A 179 25.11 -5.88 11.03
CA ASN A 179 25.90 -6.19 12.22
C ASN A 179 26.41 -4.93 12.95
N ASP A 180 25.86 -3.75 12.66
CA ASP A 180 26.28 -2.52 13.32
C ASP A 180 25.93 -2.54 14.81
N SER A 181 26.83 -2.07 15.67
CA SER A 181 26.62 -2.01 17.11
C SER A 181 27.28 -0.77 17.73
N GLY A 182 26.94 -0.48 18.98
CA GLY A 182 27.58 0.60 19.76
C GLY A 182 27.44 1.99 19.14
N ALA A 183 28.52 2.77 19.17
CA ALA A 183 28.51 4.17 18.72
C ALA A 183 28.18 4.34 17.23
N LEU A 184 28.60 3.39 16.38
CA LEU A 184 28.32 3.44 14.94
C LEU A 184 26.82 3.26 14.66
N TYR A 185 26.19 2.35 15.39
CA TYR A 185 24.74 2.14 15.34
C TYR A 185 23.97 3.39 15.79
N ALA A 186 24.36 3.99 16.92
CA ALA A 186 23.73 5.21 17.41
C ALA A 186 23.88 6.38 16.43
N LEU A 187 25.08 6.58 15.86
CA LEU A 187 25.34 7.63 14.87
C LEU A 187 24.53 7.40 13.58
N LYS A 188 24.53 6.18 13.03
CA LYS A 188 23.76 5.87 11.82
C LYS A 188 22.25 6.05 12.04
N GLY A 189 21.74 5.65 13.21
CA GLY A 189 20.34 5.85 13.60
C GLY A 189 19.96 7.31 13.79
N LEU A 190 20.85 8.14 14.34
CA LEU A 190 20.63 9.59 14.48
C LEU A 190 20.53 10.30 13.13
N PHE A 191 21.33 9.88 12.14
CA PHE A 191 21.43 10.56 10.85
C PHE A 191 20.63 9.91 9.71
N GLY A 192 19.83 8.87 10.00
CA GLY A 192 18.94 8.28 8.98
C GLY A 192 19.60 7.31 8.01
N PHE A 193 20.74 6.71 8.37
CA PHE A 193 21.50 5.85 7.45
C PHE A 193 21.00 4.40 7.38
N TYR A 194 19.89 4.08 8.05
CA TYR A 194 19.27 2.76 7.98
C TYR A 194 18.03 2.77 7.08
N LYS A 195 17.86 1.69 6.31
CA LYS A 195 16.59 1.41 5.64
C LYS A 195 15.64 0.82 6.67
N GLY A 196 14.50 1.48 6.87
CA GLY A 196 13.40 0.96 7.64
C GLY A 196 12.33 0.35 6.74
N SER A 197 11.72 -0.74 7.17
CA SER A 197 10.59 -1.34 6.46
C SER A 197 9.56 -1.88 7.46
N TYR A 198 8.33 -2.03 6.99
CA TYR A 198 7.31 -2.78 7.72
C TYR A 198 7.65 -4.26 7.69
N SER A 199 7.38 -4.96 8.79
CA SER A 199 7.41 -6.41 8.84
C SER A 199 6.27 -6.94 9.68
N MET A 200 5.74 -8.10 9.27
CA MET A 200 4.66 -8.80 9.97
C MET A 200 5.20 -10.12 10.52
N LEU A 201 5.12 -10.31 11.83
CA LEU A 201 5.66 -11.46 12.55
C LEU A 201 4.64 -12.00 13.55
N PRO A 202 4.66 -13.31 13.87
CA PRO A 202 3.79 -13.84 14.93
C PRO A 202 4.01 -13.13 16.27
N TYR A 203 2.92 -12.76 16.95
CA TYR A 203 2.96 -11.87 18.12
C TYR A 203 3.74 -12.48 19.30
N HIS A 204 3.69 -13.79 19.50
CA HIS A 204 4.50 -14.46 20.52
C HIS A 204 6.02 -14.24 20.36
N GLN A 205 6.51 -13.98 19.14
CA GLN A 205 7.92 -13.64 18.93
C GLN A 205 8.26 -12.27 19.52
N LYS A 206 7.33 -11.31 19.42
CA LYS A 206 7.48 -9.97 20.00
C LYS A 206 7.38 -9.96 21.52
N ILE A 207 6.48 -10.77 22.09
CA ILE A 207 6.44 -10.99 23.54
C ILE A 207 7.75 -11.60 24.02
N ARG A 208 8.28 -12.60 23.29
CA ARG A 208 9.57 -13.21 23.64
C ARG A 208 10.71 -12.19 23.58
N GLU A 209 10.76 -11.37 22.54
CA GLU A 209 11.76 -10.30 22.38
C GLU A 209 11.68 -9.30 23.55
N TYR A 210 10.57 -8.59 23.70
CA TYR A 210 10.49 -7.47 24.64
C TYR A 210 10.32 -7.91 26.09
N THR A 211 9.41 -8.84 26.37
CA THR A 211 9.12 -9.22 27.76
C THR A 211 10.09 -10.28 28.27
N ASN A 212 10.33 -11.35 27.50
CA ASN A 212 11.11 -12.49 28.03
C ASN A 212 12.63 -12.29 27.94
N LEU A 213 13.12 -11.60 26.90
CA LEU A 213 14.56 -11.38 26.72
C LEU A 213 15.00 -10.02 27.27
N GLU A 214 14.23 -8.96 27.02
CA GLU A 214 14.58 -7.61 27.46
C GLU A 214 13.94 -7.19 28.80
N GLY A 215 12.98 -7.97 29.33
CA GLY A 215 12.34 -7.67 30.63
C GLY A 215 11.45 -6.43 30.63
N ARG A 216 10.91 -6.06 29.46
CA ARG A 216 10.15 -4.81 29.24
C ARG A 216 8.65 -5.04 29.36
N ASP A 217 7.98 -4.04 29.95
CA ASP A 217 6.52 -3.98 29.99
C ASP A 217 5.94 -3.67 28.60
N LEU A 218 4.83 -4.34 28.27
CA LEU A 218 4.04 -4.09 27.08
C LEU A 218 2.69 -3.48 27.46
N TRP A 219 2.35 -2.37 26.81
CA TRP A 219 1.07 -1.69 26.97
C TRP A 219 0.28 -1.83 25.67
N GLU A 220 -0.94 -2.34 25.75
CA GLU A 220 -1.80 -2.56 24.60
C GLU A 220 -3.07 -1.73 24.71
N TYR A 221 -3.44 -1.05 23.61
CA TYR A 221 -4.69 -0.31 23.53
C TYR A 221 -5.42 -0.67 22.25
N LYS A 222 -6.66 -1.16 22.39
CA LYS A 222 -7.54 -1.42 21.25
C LYS A 222 -7.90 -0.11 20.57
N LEU A 223 -7.67 -0.03 19.26
CA LEU A 223 -8.12 1.11 18.46
C LEU A 223 -9.61 0.95 18.12
N ASP A 224 -10.34 2.06 18.16
CA ASP A 224 -11.74 2.11 17.74
C ASP A 224 -11.81 2.22 16.21
N LEU A 225 -11.49 1.11 15.51
CA LEU A 225 -11.54 0.98 14.06
C LEU A 225 -12.62 -0.03 13.66
N SER A 226 -13.34 0.27 12.60
CA SER A 226 -14.28 -0.68 11.98
C SER A 226 -13.54 -1.82 11.28
N PRO A 227 -14.19 -2.99 11.12
CA PRO A 227 -13.61 -4.11 10.36
C PRO A 227 -13.14 -3.76 8.94
N ASP A 228 -13.81 -2.81 8.28
CA ASP A 228 -13.45 -2.37 6.93
C ASP A 228 -12.23 -1.45 6.91
N GLU A 229 -12.07 -0.59 7.93
CA GLU A 229 -10.85 0.20 8.13
C GLU A 229 -9.64 -0.72 8.42
N VAL A 230 -9.82 -1.72 9.28
CA VAL A 230 -8.77 -2.73 9.55
C VAL A 230 -8.39 -3.48 8.27
N ASP A 231 -9.39 -3.88 7.47
CA ASP A 231 -9.17 -4.58 6.20
C ASP A 231 -8.42 -3.71 5.18
N PHE A 232 -8.70 -2.40 5.15
CA PHE A 232 -8.01 -1.42 4.29
C PHE A 232 -6.56 -1.18 4.72
N ILE A 233 -6.28 -1.12 6.03
CA ILE A 233 -4.90 -1.04 6.56
C ILE A 233 -4.10 -2.28 6.17
N ILE A 234 -4.69 -3.47 6.30
CA ILE A 234 -4.05 -4.73 5.91
C ILE A 234 -3.75 -4.75 4.41
N ASP A 235 -4.68 -4.26 3.58
CA ASP A 235 -4.45 -4.15 2.15
C ASP A 235 -3.27 -3.22 1.83
N HIS A 236 -3.17 -2.07 2.51
CA HIS A 236 -2.08 -1.14 2.27
C HIS A 236 -0.73 -1.65 2.78
N LEU A 237 -0.70 -2.39 3.89
CA LEU A 237 0.51 -3.07 4.35
C LEU A 237 1.10 -4.02 3.30
N LEU A 238 0.26 -4.66 2.49
CA LEU A 238 0.73 -5.49 1.38
C LEU A 238 1.33 -4.66 0.24
N GLU A 239 0.79 -3.47 -0.02
CA GLU A 239 1.34 -2.55 -1.04
C GLU A 239 2.74 -2.06 -0.66
N LEU A 240 3.00 -1.97 0.65
CA LEU A 240 4.27 -1.56 1.23
C LEU A 240 5.30 -2.69 1.29
N ASP A 241 4.94 -3.93 0.92
CA ASP A 241 5.88 -5.05 0.89
C ASP A 241 7.02 -4.79 -0.11
N GLY A 242 8.26 -5.03 0.32
CA GLY A 242 9.46 -4.71 -0.47
C GLY A 242 9.75 -3.21 -0.67
N SER A 243 9.02 -2.33 0.01
CA SER A 243 9.33 -0.89 0.09
C SER A 243 10.13 -0.55 1.35
N TYR A 244 10.80 0.60 1.34
CA TYR A 244 11.51 1.10 2.52
C TYR A 244 11.50 2.62 2.56
N SER A 245 11.73 3.21 3.74
CA SER A 245 12.10 4.61 3.91
C SER A 245 13.34 4.70 4.81
N TYR A 246 14.00 5.86 4.84
CA TYR A 246 15.14 6.04 5.73
C TYR A 246 14.67 6.22 7.18
N TYR A 247 15.24 5.44 8.09
CA TYR A 247 14.84 5.40 9.50
C TYR A 247 15.72 6.34 10.32
N TYR A 248 15.11 7.36 10.94
CA TYR A 248 15.78 8.25 11.90
C TYR A 248 15.31 7.92 13.32
N PHE A 249 16.16 8.13 14.32
CA PHE A 249 15.77 7.87 15.72
C PHE A 249 14.88 8.99 16.28
N SER A 250 15.20 10.23 15.91
CA SER A 250 14.51 11.44 16.40
C SER A 250 13.21 11.76 15.67
N ASP A 251 13.10 11.34 14.42
CA ASP A 251 11.98 11.63 13.52
C ASP A 251 11.74 10.40 12.63
N GLU A 252 10.58 10.27 11.99
CA GLU A 252 10.33 9.21 10.99
C GLU A 252 10.59 7.77 11.47
N ASN A 253 10.53 7.58 12.79
CA ASN A 253 10.79 6.32 13.48
C ASN A 253 9.55 5.41 13.45
N CYS A 254 9.61 4.29 14.17
CA CYS A 254 8.50 3.34 14.28
C CYS A 254 7.15 4.00 14.62
N SER A 255 7.09 4.90 15.60
CA SER A 255 5.86 5.58 16.00
C SER A 255 5.30 6.47 14.89
N TYR A 256 6.16 7.19 14.19
CA TYR A 256 5.76 8.03 13.04
C TYR A 256 5.17 7.18 11.91
N GLN A 257 5.84 6.09 11.56
CA GLN A 257 5.42 5.22 10.47
C GLN A 257 4.09 4.52 10.80
N ILE A 258 3.93 4.02 12.04
CA ILE A 258 2.63 3.49 12.49
C ILE A 258 1.53 4.56 12.43
N LEU A 259 1.82 5.82 12.79
CA LEU A 259 0.84 6.90 12.66
C LEU A 259 0.45 7.16 11.20
N GLU A 260 1.42 7.26 10.29
CA GLU A 260 1.14 7.45 8.86
C GLU A 260 0.32 6.29 8.28
N LEU A 261 0.60 5.04 8.68
CA LEU A 261 -0.21 3.88 8.31
C LEU A 261 -1.66 3.98 8.81
N LEU A 262 -1.88 4.42 10.04
CA LEU A 262 -3.23 4.58 10.59
C LEU A 262 -4.00 5.73 9.94
N ASN A 263 -3.31 6.80 9.53
CA ASN A 263 -3.92 7.96 8.89
C ASN A 263 -4.52 7.65 7.51
N ILE A 264 -4.20 6.53 6.86
CA ILE A 264 -4.79 6.20 5.55
C ILE A 264 -6.30 5.94 5.61
N VAL A 265 -6.83 5.59 6.78
CA VAL A 265 -8.28 5.37 7.00
C VAL A 265 -8.96 6.53 7.70
N ARG A 266 -8.17 7.40 8.35
CA ARG A 266 -8.62 8.62 9.04
C ARG A 266 -7.67 9.79 8.76
N PRO A 267 -7.61 10.26 7.50
CA PRO A 267 -6.63 11.26 7.04
C PRO A 267 -6.93 12.68 7.54
#